data_AF-A0A1B6L6N4-F1
#
_entry.id   AF-A0A1B6L6N4-F1
#
_cell.length_a   1.000
_cell.length_b   1.000
_cell.length_c   1.000
_cell.angle_alpha   90.00
_cell.angle_beta   90.00
_cell.angle_gamma   90.00
#
_symmetry.space_group_name_H-M   'P 1'
#
loop_
_entity.id
_entity.type
_entity.pdbx_description
1 polymer ?
#
loop_
_entity_poly.entity_id
_entity_poly.type
_entity_poly.pdbx_seq_one_letter_code
_entity_poly.pdbx_strand_id
1 'polypeptide(L)'
;LDHMYAKLRLSCISNVESAVLQTNITDHCMTAVCLEIRKVETDDGSDNSGLNSCVVDYDKLNLRLSNQDWSTVYMSQDASEAFNYFYSILQDNISSCKVNKKVELKVKKLKPWINLVIHKKIKK
;
A
#
# COMPACT_ATOMS: atom_id res chain seq x y z
N LEU A 1 3.46 12.68 19.76
CA LEU A 1 2.52 11.65 20.29
C LEU A 1 1.39 11.42 19.31
N ASP A 2 0.89 12.46 18.67
CA ASP A 2 -0.20 12.34 17.70
C ASP A 2 0.31 11.90 16.33
N HIS A 3 -0.20 10.77 15.85
CA HIS A 3 0.17 10.19 14.57
C HIS A 3 -1.10 9.83 13.79
N MET A 4 -1.07 10.04 12.47
CA MET A 4 -2.11 9.59 11.56
C MET A 4 -1.55 8.57 10.60
N TYR A 5 -2.14 7.37 10.58
CA TYR A 5 -1.78 6.30 9.66
C TYR A 5 -2.92 6.07 8.68
N ALA A 6 -2.62 6.10 7.38
CA ALA A 6 -3.58 5.79 6.33
C ALA A 6 -3.06 4.63 5.49
N LYS A 7 -3.86 3.56 5.37
CA LYS A 7 -3.58 2.45 4.46
C LYS A 7 -4.23 2.75 3.12
N LEU A 8 -3.43 3.19 2.15
CA LEU A 8 -3.90 3.63 0.85
C LEU A 8 -3.19 2.85 -0.27
N ARG A 9 -3.86 2.72 -1.42
CA ARG A 9 -3.19 2.24 -2.64
C ARG A 9 -2.46 3.43 -3.27
N LEU A 10 -1.16 3.31 -3.54
CA LEU A 10 -0.36 4.39 -4.14
C LEU A 10 -0.98 4.97 -5.42
N SER A 11 -1.70 4.15 -6.20
CA SER A 11 -2.34 4.58 -7.46
C SER A 11 -3.56 5.49 -7.29
N CYS A 12 -4.12 5.64 -6.09
CA CYS A 12 -5.33 6.42 -5.87
C CYS A 12 -5.09 7.76 -5.17
N ILE A 13 -3.85 8.13 -4.87
CA ILE A 13 -3.53 9.39 -4.20
C ILE A 13 -2.93 10.35 -5.22
N SER A 14 -3.45 11.56 -5.32
CA SER A 14 -2.81 12.65 -6.07
C SER A 14 -1.97 13.56 -5.20
N ASN A 15 -2.40 13.82 -3.98
CA ASN A 15 -1.74 14.74 -3.08
C ASN A 15 -1.96 14.33 -1.61
N VAL A 16 -0.94 14.58 -0.78
CA VAL A 16 -0.97 14.41 0.67
C VAL A 16 -0.39 15.66 1.29
N GLU A 17 -1.22 16.39 2.05
CA GLU A 17 -0.79 17.56 2.80
C GLU A 17 -1.04 17.33 4.28
N SER A 18 -0.17 17.85 5.13
CA SER A 18 -0.32 17.76 6.59
C SER A 18 -0.10 19.10 7.23
N ALA A 19 -0.87 19.41 8.26
CA ALA A 19 -0.80 20.64 9.01
C ALA A 19 -0.86 20.37 10.52
N VAL A 20 -0.23 21.26 11.27
CA VAL A 20 -0.36 21.32 12.73
C VAL A 20 -1.06 22.62 13.06
N LEU A 21 -2.21 22.52 13.71
CA LEU A 21 -3.07 23.64 14.07
C LEU A 21 -2.94 23.88 15.58
N GLN A 22 -2.36 25.02 15.93
CA GLN A 22 -2.36 25.50 17.31
C GLN A 22 -3.65 26.27 17.56
N THR A 23 -4.47 25.78 18.47
CA THR A 23 -5.70 26.44 18.90
C THR A 23 -5.64 26.68 20.40
N ASN A 24 -6.44 27.59 20.91
CA ASN A 24 -6.60 27.84 22.35
C ASN A 24 -7.68 26.95 22.99
N ILE A 25 -8.12 25.90 22.28
CA ILE A 25 -9.19 24.99 22.73
C ILE A 25 -8.60 23.89 23.63
N THR A 26 -7.37 23.47 23.37
CA THR A 26 -6.67 22.41 24.11
C THR A 26 -5.22 22.83 24.34
N ASP A 27 -4.57 22.26 25.36
CA ASP A 27 -3.14 22.39 25.61
C ASP A 27 -2.26 21.59 24.62
N HIS A 28 -2.88 20.81 23.74
CA HIS A 28 -2.24 20.10 22.63
C HIS A 28 -2.41 20.81 21.29
N CYS A 29 -1.39 20.71 20.43
CA CYS A 29 -1.49 21.08 19.02
C CYS A 29 -2.31 20.03 18.26
N MET A 30 -3.30 20.45 17.50
CA MET A 30 -4.08 19.55 16.66
C MET A 30 -3.29 19.17 15.42
N THR A 31 -3.40 17.94 14.97
CA THR A 31 -2.82 17.49 13.70
C THR A 31 -3.93 17.30 12.68
N ALA A 32 -3.67 17.66 11.42
CA ALA A 32 -4.59 17.52 10.31
C ALA A 32 -3.85 16.96 9.10
N VAL A 33 -4.49 16.08 8.34
CA VAL A 33 -3.98 15.54 7.08
C VAL A 33 -5.07 15.68 6.02
N CYS A 34 -4.74 16.33 4.91
CA CYS A 34 -5.56 16.41 3.71
C CYS A 34 -5.06 15.37 2.71
N LEU A 35 -5.96 14.51 2.25
CA LEU A 35 -5.68 13.49 1.25
C LEU A 35 -6.53 13.77 0.01
N GLU A 36 -5.87 14.05 -1.10
CA GLU A 36 -6.55 14.14 -2.37
C GLU A 36 -6.56 12.75 -3.03
N ILE A 37 -7.75 12.17 -3.15
CA ILE A 37 -7.94 10.83 -3.70
C ILE A 37 -8.46 10.97 -5.13
N ARG A 38 -7.67 10.50 -6.10
CA ARG A 38 -8.13 10.36 -7.49
C ARG A 38 -9.21 9.28 -7.51
N LYS A 39 -10.40 9.63 -8.03
CA LYS A 39 -11.36 8.62 -8.46
C LYS A 39 -10.69 7.85 -9.60
N VAL A 40 -10.28 6.63 -9.32
CA VAL A 40 -10.03 5.67 -10.40
C VAL A 40 -11.40 5.43 -11.01
N GLU A 41 -11.62 5.92 -12.22
CA GLU A 41 -12.79 5.54 -13.00
C GLU A 41 -12.74 4.02 -13.12
N THR A 42 -13.60 3.34 -12.37
CA THR A 42 -13.95 1.97 -12.71
C THR A 42 -14.73 2.09 -14.00
N ASP A 43 -14.11 1.70 -15.10
CA ASP A 43 -14.80 1.43 -16.34
C ASP A 43 -15.90 0.40 -16.01
N ASP A 44 -17.14 0.87 -15.87
CA ASP A 44 -18.33 0.05 -15.59
C ASP A 44 -18.75 -0.73 -16.86
N GLY A 45 -17.82 -0.96 -17.80
CA GLY A 45 -17.98 -1.70 -19.03
C GLY A 45 -17.07 -2.92 -19.06
N SER A 46 -17.67 -4.11 -18.92
CA SER A 46 -17.11 -5.43 -19.28
C SER A 46 -15.64 -5.70 -18.91
N ASP A 47 -15.41 -6.35 -17.78
CA ASP A 47 -15.04 -7.77 -17.86
C ASP A 47 -15.00 -8.39 -16.47
N ASN A 48 -15.45 -9.64 -16.39
CA ASN A 48 -15.30 -10.49 -15.22
C ASN A 48 -13.84 -10.99 -15.08
N SER A 49 -12.87 -10.15 -15.46
CA SER A 49 -11.45 -10.45 -15.35
C SER A 49 -11.02 -10.04 -13.93
N GLY A 50 -10.94 -11.04 -13.05
CA GLY A 50 -10.50 -10.85 -11.67
C GLY A 50 -9.28 -9.94 -11.59
N LEU A 51 -9.31 -9.00 -10.64
CA LEU A 51 -8.26 -8.00 -10.47
C LEU A 51 -6.92 -8.73 -10.26
N ASN A 52 -5.99 -8.62 -11.21
CA ASN A 52 -4.65 -9.17 -11.04
C ASN A 52 -3.91 -8.27 -10.05
N SER A 53 -3.69 -8.77 -8.82
CA SER A 53 -2.85 -8.07 -7.86
C SER A 53 -1.46 -8.69 -7.85
N CYS A 54 -0.44 -7.85 -7.99
CA CYS A 54 0.95 -8.25 -7.78
C CYS A 54 1.17 -8.43 -6.27
N VAL A 55 1.45 -9.66 -5.85
CA VAL A 55 1.72 -10.02 -4.45
C VAL A 55 3.09 -10.66 -4.37
N VAL A 56 3.80 -10.50 -3.26
CA VAL A 56 5.06 -11.20 -3.03
C VAL A 56 4.75 -12.61 -2.50
N ASP A 57 5.33 -13.62 -3.14
CA ASP A 57 5.36 -15.00 -2.64
C ASP A 57 6.42 -15.10 -1.54
N TYR A 58 5.96 -15.15 -0.28
CA TYR A 58 6.84 -15.16 0.89
C TYR A 58 7.57 -16.49 1.08
N ASP A 59 6.97 -17.62 0.68
CA ASP A 59 7.64 -18.92 0.79
C ASP A 59 8.82 -18.98 -0.18
N LYS A 60 8.60 -18.51 -1.41
CA LYS A 60 9.68 -18.35 -2.40
C LYS A 60 10.72 -17.33 -1.96
N LEU A 61 10.31 -16.21 -1.37
CA LEU A 61 11.23 -15.20 -0.87
C LEU A 61 12.10 -15.75 0.26
N ASN A 62 11.52 -16.45 1.24
CA ASN A 62 12.24 -17.05 2.36
C ASN A 62 13.28 -18.05 1.88
N LEU A 63 12.90 -18.92 0.93
CA LEU A 63 13.83 -19.89 0.34
C LEU A 63 14.99 -19.22 -0.41
N ARG A 64 14.74 -18.09 -1.07
CA ARG A 64 15.81 -17.36 -1.76
C ARG A 64 16.73 -16.65 -0.79
N LEU A 65 16.18 -15.98 0.22
CA LEU A 65 16.97 -15.30 1.25
C LEU A 65 17.82 -16.28 2.06
N SER A 66 17.33 -17.50 2.32
CA SER A 66 18.10 -18.53 3.03
C SER A 66 19.29 -19.05 2.23
N ASN A 67 19.20 -19.00 0.90
CA ASN A 67 20.24 -19.47 -0.02
C ASN A 67 21.10 -18.32 -0.57
N GLN A 68 20.81 -17.09 -0.17
CA GLN A 68 21.50 -15.90 -0.67
C GLN A 68 22.92 -15.84 -0.07
N ASP A 69 23.91 -15.58 -0.92
CA ASP A 69 25.25 -15.25 -0.45
C ASP A 69 25.27 -13.79 0.06
N TRP A 70 25.63 -13.64 1.32
CA TRP A 70 25.72 -12.37 2.04
C TRP A 70 27.17 -11.90 2.24
N SER A 71 28.16 -12.64 1.70
CA SER A 71 29.58 -12.35 1.88
C SER A 71 29.93 -10.92 1.46
N THR A 72 29.32 -10.40 0.41
CA THR A 72 29.52 -9.02 -0.06
C THR A 72 29.07 -7.95 0.94
N VAL A 73 28.03 -8.22 1.72
CA VAL A 73 27.56 -7.34 2.80
C VAL A 73 28.51 -7.43 4.00
N TYR A 74 28.90 -8.65 4.38
CA TYR A 74 29.75 -8.87 5.56
C TYR A 74 31.21 -8.48 5.37
N MET A 75 31.72 -8.53 4.15
CA MET A 75 33.11 -8.19 3.83
C MET A 75 33.31 -6.70 3.51
N SER A 76 32.23 -5.92 3.39
CA SER A 76 32.35 -4.48 3.14
C SER A 76 32.90 -3.77 4.38
N GLN A 77 33.89 -2.91 4.17
CA GLN A 77 34.52 -2.13 5.23
C GLN A 77 33.81 -0.80 5.50
N ASP A 78 33.00 -0.34 4.54
CA ASP A 78 32.19 0.86 4.66
C ASP A 78 30.72 0.51 4.95
N ALA A 79 30.16 1.14 5.98
CA ALA A 79 28.79 0.86 6.40
C ALA A 79 27.73 1.27 5.34
N SER A 80 28.02 2.31 4.56
CA SER A 80 27.12 2.80 3.51
C SER A 80 27.11 1.83 2.32
N GLU A 81 28.28 1.33 1.93
CA GLU A 81 28.41 0.29 0.92
C GLU A 81 27.72 -1.02 1.34
N ALA A 82 27.93 -1.47 2.58
CA ALA A 82 27.25 -2.63 3.14
C ALA A 82 25.71 -2.49 3.07
N PHE A 83 25.20 -1.31 3.43
CA PHE A 83 23.77 -1.00 3.33
C PHE A 83 23.28 -1.05 1.88
N ASN A 84 24.02 -0.46 0.94
CA ASN A 84 23.65 -0.45 -0.47
C ASN A 84 23.60 -1.86 -1.06
N TYR A 85 24.57 -2.72 -0.71
CA TYR A 85 24.57 -4.12 -1.12
C TYR A 85 23.38 -4.87 -0.53
N PHE A 86 23.13 -4.72 0.78
CA PHE A 86 21.99 -5.32 1.44
C PHE A 86 20.67 -4.91 0.77
N TYR A 87 20.49 -3.61 0.56
CA TYR A 87 19.28 -3.04 -0.02
C TYR A 87 19.05 -3.54 -1.45
N SER A 88 20.09 -3.55 -2.29
CA SER A 88 20.00 -4.05 -3.66
C SER A 88 19.62 -5.53 -3.70
N ILE A 89 20.32 -6.37 -2.92
CA ILE A 89 20.05 -7.81 -2.86
C ILE A 89 18.62 -8.08 -2.40
N LEU A 90 18.15 -7.36 -1.39
CA LEU A 90 16.80 -7.50 -0.86
C LEU A 90 15.74 -7.07 -1.89
N GLN A 91 15.96 -5.94 -2.56
CA GLN A 91 15.03 -5.42 -3.56
C GLN A 91 14.91 -6.35 -4.78
N ASP A 92 16.02 -6.93 -5.22
CA ASP A 92 16.06 -7.90 -6.33
C ASP A 92 15.32 -9.19 -5.97
N ASN A 93 15.54 -9.70 -4.75
CA ASN A 93 14.86 -10.89 -4.26
C ASN A 93 13.35 -10.67 -4.13
N ILE A 94 12.92 -9.53 -3.56
CA ILE A 94 11.50 -9.17 -3.46
C ILE A 94 10.88 -9.05 -4.85
N SER A 95 11.54 -8.34 -5.77
CA SER A 95 11.00 -8.11 -7.12
C SER A 95 10.84 -9.40 -7.91
N SER A 96 11.78 -10.33 -7.76
CA SER A 96 11.77 -11.62 -8.44
C SER A 96 10.81 -12.65 -7.82
N CYS A 97 10.29 -12.37 -6.62
CA CYS A 97 9.29 -13.19 -5.94
C CYS A 97 7.88 -12.60 -6.06
N LYS A 98 7.69 -11.54 -6.84
CA LYS A 98 6.37 -11.02 -7.19
C LYS A 98 5.64 -12.01 -8.10
N VAL A 99 4.43 -12.37 -7.70
CA VAL A 99 3.52 -13.22 -8.44
C VAL A 99 2.22 -12.47 -8.71
N ASN A 100 1.66 -12.67 -9.89
CA ASN A 100 0.34 -12.15 -10.22
C ASN A 100 -0.70 -13.13 -9.67
N LYS A 101 -1.47 -12.68 -8.68
CA LYS A 101 -2.58 -13.46 -8.14
C LYS A 101 -3.89 -12.86 -8.62
N LYS A 102 -4.73 -13.70 -9.22
CA LYS A 102 -6.11 -13.34 -9.54
C LYS A 102 -6.87 -13.18 -8.23
N VAL A 103 -7.31 -11.97 -7.92
CA VAL A 103 -8.15 -11.71 -6.76
C VAL A 103 -9.59 -11.82 -7.19
N GLU A 104 -10.28 -12.82 -6.64
CA GLU A 104 -11.73 -12.88 -6.74
C GLU A 104 -12.33 -11.72 -5.95
N LEU A 105 -13.04 -10.85 -6.65
CA LEU A 105 -13.87 -9.84 -6.01
C LEU A 105 -15.02 -10.57 -5.32
N LYS A 106 -14.88 -10.81 -4.01
CA LYS A 106 -16.02 -11.17 -3.18
C LYS A 106 -16.96 -9.98 -3.19
N VAL A 107 -17.95 -10.00 -4.08
CA VAL A 107 -19.06 -9.06 -4.06
C VAL A 107 -19.76 -9.24 -2.72
N LYS A 108 -19.42 -8.40 -1.74
CA LYS A 108 -20.17 -8.34 -0.50
C LYS A 108 -21.59 -7.92 -0.90
N LYS A 109 -22.56 -8.82 -0.74
CA LYS A 109 -23.97 -8.47 -0.88
C LYS A 109 -24.20 -7.25 0.00
N LEU A 110 -24.74 -6.18 -0.58
CA LEU A 110 -25.17 -5.01 0.19
C LEU A 110 -26.06 -5.51 1.33
N LYS A 111 -25.83 -4.99 2.54
CA LYS A 111 -26.69 -5.35 3.68
C LYS A 111 -28.14 -5.04 3.29
N PRO A 112 -29.13 -5.87 3.66
CA PRO A 112 -30.51 -5.74 3.16
C PRO A 112 -31.15 -4.36 3.36
N TRP A 113 -30.70 -3.60 4.35
CA TRP A 113 -31.19 -2.26 4.65
C TRP A 113 -30.61 -1.15 3.73
N ILE A 114 -29.55 -1.41 2.97
CA ILE A 114 -29.04 -0.48 1.96
C ILE A 114 -29.85 -0.71 0.68
N ASN A 115 -30.96 0.02 0.55
CA ASN A 115 -31.74 0.02 -0.67
C ASN A 115 -31.04 0.84 -1.79
N LEU A 116 -31.51 0.66 -3.03
CA LEU A 116 -30.97 1.34 -4.22
C LEU A 116 -30.98 2.88 -4.10
N VAL A 117 -31.91 3.43 -3.31
CA VAL A 117 -32.03 4.88 -3.08
C VAL A 117 -30.87 5.39 -2.24
N ILE A 118 -30.53 4.70 -1.15
CA ILE A 118 -29.37 5.03 -0.30
C ILE A 118 -28.08 4.87 -1.10
N HIS A 119 -27.96 3.81 -1.89
CA HIS A 119 -26.78 3.57 -2.73
C HIS A 119 -26.56 4.67 -3.78
N LYS A 120 -27.63 5.17 -4.42
CA LYS A 120 -27.55 6.27 -5.40
C LYS A 120 -27.16 7.61 -4.74
N LYS A 121 -27.55 7.85 -3.49
CA LYS A 121 -27.19 9.07 -2.75
C LYS A 121 -25.73 9.10 -2.29
N ILE A 122 -25.14 7.94 -2.00
CA ILE A 122 -23.73 7.85 -1.57
C ILE A 122 -22.75 8.01 -2.75
N LYS A 123 -23.18 7.72 -3.98
CA LYS A 123 -22.34 7.82 -5.18
C LYS A 123 -22.25 9.23 -5.79
N LYS A 124 -23.10 10.18 -5.39
CA LYS A 124 -23.02 11.59 -5.78
C LYS A 124 -22.15 12.36 -4.78
#